data_AF-A0AAU9S592-F1
#
_entry.id   AF-A0AAU9S592-F1
#
_cell.length_a   1.000
_cell.length_b   1.000
_cell.length_c   1.000
_cell.angle_alpha   90.00
_cell.angle_beta   90.00
_cell.angle_gamma   90.00
#
_symmetry.space_group_name_H-M   'P 1'
#
loop_
_entity.id
_entity.type
_entity.pdbx_description
1 polymer ?
#
loop_
_entity_poly.entity_id
_entity_poly.type
_entity_poly.pdbx_seq_one_letter_code
_entity_poly.pdbx_strand_id
1 'polypeptide(L)'
;KTLVELKTGYGVDLDAWDDDMCLPMLKTLVLDSVGFGRGQFQTLLPACPALEELMLLNIEWRDGNVVLSSSTLKKLKISSECRSLGTFSIDTPNLVFLDYSDFVAEDYPLVNLTNLLEATIDLALTEDRARDNVVKLINGIQNVNILHLTPVSFKAISLCCKRMPVFKNLTVLNIKTVMIQGWQGMPLLLRSCPHLESLYIGVS
;
A
#
# COMPACT_ATOMS: atom_id res chain seq x y z
N LYS A 1 -9.30 -17.58 -22.91
CA LYS A 1 -7.94 -17.04 -23.14
C LYS A 1 -6.99 -17.63 -22.09
N THR A 2 -5.75 -17.99 -22.46
CA THR A 2 -4.75 -18.66 -21.58
C THR A 2 -3.70 -17.70 -21.01
N LEU A 3 -3.87 -16.40 -21.18
CA LEU A 3 -2.93 -15.39 -20.69
C LEU A 3 -2.88 -15.41 -19.16
N VAL A 4 -1.70 -15.70 -18.61
CA VAL A 4 -1.47 -15.80 -17.15
C VAL A 4 -0.67 -14.62 -16.59
N GLU A 5 0.05 -13.91 -17.44
CA GLU A 5 0.87 -12.76 -17.07
C GLU A 5 0.73 -11.67 -18.13
N LEU A 6 0.53 -10.44 -17.67
CA LEU A 6 0.48 -9.25 -18.51
C LEU A 6 1.35 -8.18 -17.85
N LYS A 7 2.32 -7.66 -18.60
CA LYS A 7 3.15 -6.55 -18.18
C LYS A 7 3.07 -5.48 -19.26
N THR A 8 2.65 -4.29 -18.87
CA THR A 8 2.48 -3.20 -19.82
C THR A 8 2.63 -1.85 -19.12
N GLY A 9 2.60 -0.75 -19.88
CA GLY A 9 2.90 0.56 -19.34
C GLY A 9 2.60 1.72 -20.27
N TYR A 10 3.39 2.79 -20.15
CA TYR A 10 3.24 4.03 -20.90
C TYR A 10 2.85 3.82 -22.38
N GLY A 11 1.80 4.52 -22.81
CA GLY A 11 1.24 4.42 -24.16
C GLY A 11 0.15 3.37 -24.34
N VAL A 12 -0.17 2.59 -23.31
CA VAL A 12 -1.38 1.76 -23.32
C VAL A 12 -2.60 2.61 -23.00
N ASP A 13 -3.53 2.61 -23.94
CA ASP A 13 -4.86 3.15 -23.74
C ASP A 13 -5.72 2.11 -23.02
N LEU A 14 -5.84 2.26 -21.69
CA LEU A 14 -6.77 1.45 -20.91
C LEU A 14 -8.23 1.78 -21.24
N ASP A 15 -8.55 2.91 -21.90
CA ASP A 15 -9.92 3.20 -22.32
C ASP A 15 -10.35 2.24 -23.44
N ALA A 16 -9.40 1.60 -24.13
CA ALA A 16 -9.67 0.51 -25.06
C ALA A 16 -9.94 -0.83 -24.37
N TRP A 17 -9.80 -0.92 -23.05
CA TRP A 17 -10.28 -2.07 -22.27
C TRP A 17 -11.80 -1.89 -22.09
N ASP A 18 -12.55 -2.23 -23.15
CA ASP A 18 -14.01 -2.26 -23.12
C ASP A 18 -14.52 -3.09 -21.92
N ASP A 19 -15.75 -2.82 -21.49
CA ASP A 19 -16.43 -3.51 -20.37
C ASP A 19 -16.46 -5.06 -20.55
N ASP A 20 -16.30 -5.54 -21.79
CA ASP A 20 -16.27 -6.97 -22.14
C ASP A 20 -14.89 -7.63 -21.98
N MET A 21 -13.85 -6.88 -21.62
CA MET A 21 -12.51 -7.42 -21.51
C MET A 21 -12.39 -8.33 -20.27
N CYS A 22 -12.39 -9.64 -20.48
CA CYS A 22 -12.14 -10.61 -19.41
C CYS A 22 -10.83 -11.39 -19.65
N LEU A 23 -9.97 -11.39 -18.64
CA LEU A 23 -8.71 -12.14 -18.57
C LEU A 23 -8.78 -13.15 -17.41
N PRO A 24 -9.62 -14.19 -17.51
CA PRO A 24 -10.01 -15.05 -16.38
C PRO A 24 -8.87 -15.91 -15.82
N MET A 25 -7.77 -16.07 -16.56
CA MET A 25 -6.61 -16.86 -16.16
C MET A 25 -5.42 -16.00 -15.73
N LEU A 26 -5.56 -14.66 -15.77
CA LEU A 26 -4.47 -13.74 -15.46
C LEU A 26 -4.16 -13.79 -13.97
N LYS A 27 -2.91 -14.11 -13.64
CA LYS A 27 -2.40 -14.23 -12.27
C LYS A 27 -1.48 -13.07 -11.90
N THR A 28 -0.75 -12.53 -12.86
CA THR A 28 0.17 -11.42 -12.63
C THR A 28 -0.13 -10.28 -13.59
N LEU A 29 -0.33 -9.10 -13.04
CA LEU A 29 -0.52 -7.86 -13.79
C LEU A 29 0.48 -6.81 -13.31
N VAL A 30 1.27 -6.27 -14.24
CA VAL A 30 2.14 -5.13 -14.01
C VAL A 30 1.73 -4.00 -14.94
N LEU A 31 1.42 -2.85 -14.35
CA LEU A 31 1.13 -1.59 -15.04
C LEU A 31 2.14 -0.56 -14.58
N ASP A 32 2.95 -0.04 -15.49
CA ASP A 32 3.98 0.98 -15.20
C ASP A 32 3.72 2.27 -15.97
N SER A 33 3.64 3.40 -15.27
CA SER A 33 3.46 4.72 -15.89
C SER A 33 2.15 4.81 -16.66
N VAL A 34 1.07 4.31 -16.05
CA VAL A 34 -0.30 4.28 -16.60
C VAL A 34 -1.20 5.26 -15.85
N GLY A 35 -2.02 6.01 -16.58
CA GLY A 35 -3.05 6.86 -15.97
C GLY A 35 -4.39 6.13 -15.95
N PHE A 36 -5.06 6.10 -14.79
CA PHE A 36 -6.42 5.59 -14.68
C PHE A 36 -7.43 6.71 -14.92
N GLY A 37 -8.30 6.51 -15.90
CA GLY A 37 -9.52 7.28 -16.12
C GLY A 37 -10.50 7.17 -14.93
N ARG A 38 -11.54 8.01 -14.93
CA ARG A 38 -12.58 7.97 -13.88
C ARG A 38 -13.34 6.65 -13.95
N GLY A 39 -13.39 5.90 -12.86
CA GLY A 39 -14.07 4.61 -12.75
C GLY A 39 -13.30 3.42 -13.34
N GLN A 40 -12.18 3.66 -14.02
CA GLN A 40 -11.47 2.63 -14.79
C GLN A 40 -10.75 1.62 -13.90
N PHE A 41 -10.22 2.06 -12.76
CA PHE A 41 -9.58 1.12 -11.84
C PHE A 41 -10.59 0.11 -11.26
N GLN A 42 -11.84 0.53 -11.07
CA GLN A 42 -12.89 -0.31 -10.50
C GLN A 42 -13.34 -1.43 -11.45
N THR A 43 -13.09 -1.32 -12.76
CA THR A 43 -13.37 -2.39 -13.74
C THR A 43 -12.21 -3.39 -13.88
N LEU A 44 -11.00 -2.99 -13.47
CA LEU A 44 -9.77 -3.78 -13.61
C LEU A 44 -9.80 -5.13 -12.90
N LEU A 45 -10.15 -5.14 -11.61
CA LEU A 45 -10.15 -6.36 -10.79
C LEU A 45 -11.26 -7.34 -11.20
N PRO A 46 -12.51 -6.90 -11.46
CA PRO A 46 -13.54 -7.76 -12.04
C PRO A 46 -13.14 -8.42 -13.37
N ALA A 47 -12.37 -7.73 -14.22
CA ALA A 47 -11.86 -8.27 -15.47
C ALA A 47 -10.82 -9.39 -15.28
N CYS A 48 -10.15 -9.44 -14.13
CA CYS A 48 -9.04 -10.36 -13.83
C CYS A 48 -9.31 -11.18 -12.55
N PRO A 49 -10.34 -12.04 -12.51
CA PRO A 49 -10.78 -12.70 -11.27
C PRO A 49 -9.74 -13.63 -10.62
N ALA A 50 -8.77 -14.16 -11.39
CA ALA A 50 -7.73 -15.06 -10.89
C ALA A 50 -6.43 -14.35 -10.46
N LEU A 51 -6.44 -13.02 -10.37
CA LEU A 51 -5.23 -12.21 -10.13
C LEU A 51 -4.64 -12.44 -8.74
N GLU A 52 -3.39 -12.91 -8.70
CA GLU A 52 -2.64 -13.19 -7.46
C GLU A 52 -1.58 -12.11 -7.17
N GLU A 53 -1.07 -11.43 -8.20
CA GLU A 53 -0.04 -10.40 -8.10
C GLU A 53 -0.41 -9.17 -8.93
N LEU A 54 -0.46 -8.00 -8.28
CA LEU A 54 -0.71 -6.71 -8.92
C LEU A 54 0.42 -5.74 -8.60
N MET A 55 1.05 -5.19 -9.64
CA MET A 55 2.03 -4.12 -9.51
C MET A 55 1.55 -2.93 -10.31
N LEU A 56 1.20 -1.88 -9.59
CA LEU A 56 0.89 -0.57 -10.12
C LEU A 56 2.14 0.27 -9.82
N LEU A 57 2.87 0.70 -10.84
CA LEU A 57 4.09 1.49 -10.72
C LEU A 57 3.89 2.84 -11.42
N ASN A 58 4.29 3.93 -10.79
CA ASN A 58 4.21 5.30 -11.32
C ASN A 58 2.81 5.67 -11.88
N ILE A 59 1.74 5.35 -11.15
CA ILE A 59 0.36 5.52 -11.62
C ILE A 59 -0.15 6.92 -11.35
N GLU A 60 -1.02 7.37 -12.23
CA GLU A 60 -1.78 8.61 -12.05
C GLU A 60 -3.27 8.32 -11.84
N TRP A 61 -3.78 8.69 -10.67
CA TRP A 61 -5.20 8.58 -10.35
C TRP A 61 -5.95 9.83 -10.84
N ARG A 62 -7.01 9.65 -11.66
CA ARG A 62 -7.98 10.72 -11.94
C ARG A 62 -9.17 10.71 -10.99
N ASP A 63 -9.44 9.58 -10.34
CA ASP A 63 -10.44 9.50 -9.29
C ASP A 63 -9.90 10.01 -7.97
N GLY A 64 -10.75 10.72 -7.23
CA GLY A 64 -10.45 11.07 -5.84
C GLY A 64 -10.66 9.90 -4.88
N ASN A 65 -11.43 8.88 -5.27
CA ASN A 65 -11.79 7.77 -4.39
C ASN A 65 -11.48 6.44 -5.08
N VAL A 66 -10.70 5.61 -4.42
CA VAL A 66 -10.27 4.31 -4.95
C VAL A 66 -10.68 3.21 -3.97
N VAL A 67 -11.23 2.13 -4.52
CA VAL A 67 -11.57 0.92 -3.77
C VAL A 67 -10.86 -0.25 -4.41
N LEU A 68 -10.02 -0.92 -3.64
CA LEU A 68 -9.30 -2.12 -4.04
C LEU A 68 -9.86 -3.28 -3.23
N SER A 69 -10.70 -4.11 -3.86
CA SER A 69 -11.28 -5.31 -3.23
C SER A 69 -10.92 -6.55 -4.04
N SER A 70 -10.28 -7.53 -3.40
CA SER A 70 -9.93 -8.81 -4.02
C SER A 70 -9.75 -9.91 -2.98
N SER A 71 -10.34 -11.07 -3.26
CA SER A 71 -10.16 -12.28 -2.45
C SER A 71 -9.03 -13.17 -2.96
N THR A 72 -8.46 -12.91 -4.14
CA THR A 72 -7.41 -13.74 -4.76
C THR A 72 -6.02 -13.13 -4.68
N LEU A 73 -5.93 -11.81 -4.48
CA LEU A 73 -4.68 -11.08 -4.46
C LEU A 73 -3.81 -11.46 -3.26
N LYS A 74 -2.54 -11.77 -3.53
CA LYS A 74 -1.52 -12.15 -2.54
C LYS A 74 -0.39 -11.13 -2.45
N LYS A 75 -0.03 -10.50 -3.56
CA LYS A 75 1.01 -9.46 -3.61
C LYS A 75 0.50 -8.21 -4.27
N LEU A 76 0.76 -7.07 -3.64
CA LEU A 76 0.38 -5.77 -4.14
C LEU A 76 1.58 -4.82 -4.06
N LYS A 77 1.86 -4.14 -5.16
CA LYS A 77 2.73 -2.97 -5.19
C LYS A 77 1.96 -1.78 -5.76
N ILE A 78 2.04 -0.65 -5.10
CA ILE A 78 1.49 0.61 -5.57
C ILE A 78 2.55 1.69 -5.38
N SER A 79 2.86 2.40 -6.46
CA SER A 79 3.71 3.59 -6.43
C SER A 79 3.03 4.71 -7.22
N SER A 80 2.64 5.79 -6.56
CA SER A 80 2.05 6.96 -7.21
C SER A 80 2.85 8.20 -6.87
N GLU A 81 3.10 9.04 -7.86
CA GLU A 81 3.73 10.36 -7.70
C GLU A 81 2.70 11.50 -7.85
N CYS A 82 1.41 11.18 -7.83
CA CYS A 82 0.33 12.12 -8.09
C CYS A 82 -0.14 12.85 -6.80
N ARG A 83 -1.31 13.49 -6.86
CA ARG A 83 -1.94 14.14 -5.72
C ARG A 83 -2.49 13.11 -4.73
N SER A 84 -2.60 13.50 -3.46
CA SER A 84 -3.30 12.73 -2.44
C SER A 84 -4.72 12.34 -2.90
N LEU A 85 -5.04 11.05 -2.77
CA LEU A 85 -6.40 10.55 -2.93
C LEU A 85 -7.31 11.14 -1.84
N GLY A 86 -8.56 11.43 -2.17
CA GLY A 86 -9.59 11.71 -1.19
C GLY A 86 -9.82 10.49 -0.28
N THR A 87 -10.15 9.33 -0.85
CA THR A 87 -10.27 8.10 -0.06
C THR A 87 -9.60 6.91 -0.72
N PHE A 88 -8.99 6.05 0.10
CA PHE A 88 -8.48 4.76 -0.36
C PHE A 88 -8.95 3.63 0.55
N SER A 89 -9.77 2.74 0.01
CA SER A 89 -10.26 1.55 0.73
C SER A 89 -9.60 0.29 0.18
N ILE A 90 -9.11 -0.56 1.08
CA ILE A 90 -8.46 -1.82 0.75
C ILE A 90 -9.20 -2.95 1.47
N ASP A 91 -9.76 -3.87 0.70
CA ASP A 91 -10.40 -5.10 1.18
C ASP A 91 -9.76 -6.32 0.51
N THR A 92 -8.58 -6.70 1.01
CA THR A 92 -7.78 -7.80 0.45
C THR A 92 -7.27 -8.71 1.57
N PRO A 93 -8.15 -9.48 2.23
CA PRO A 93 -7.80 -10.24 3.43
C PRO A 93 -6.73 -11.31 3.18
N ASN A 94 -6.54 -11.77 1.93
CA ASN A 94 -5.55 -12.79 1.56
C ASN A 94 -4.21 -12.22 1.09
N LEU A 95 -4.04 -10.89 1.15
CA LEU A 95 -2.79 -10.24 0.81
C LEU A 95 -1.72 -10.59 1.86
N VAL A 96 -0.57 -11.09 1.41
CA VAL A 96 0.57 -11.46 2.27
C VAL A 96 1.73 -10.47 2.16
N PHE A 97 1.81 -9.73 1.06
CA PHE A 97 2.87 -8.75 0.79
C PHE A 97 2.30 -7.45 0.23
N LEU A 98 2.71 -6.32 0.83
CA LEU A 98 2.36 -4.97 0.40
C LEU A 98 3.63 -4.12 0.22
N ASP A 99 3.74 -3.44 -0.91
CA ASP A 99 4.68 -2.33 -1.13
C ASP A 99 3.86 -1.10 -1.52
N TYR A 100 3.80 -0.11 -0.64
CA TYR A 100 2.93 1.05 -0.80
C TYR A 100 3.74 2.34 -0.71
N SER A 101 3.82 3.06 -1.83
CA SER A 101 4.48 4.35 -1.96
C SER A 101 3.51 5.38 -2.56
N ASP A 102 3.06 6.34 -1.77
CA ASP A 102 2.12 7.39 -2.22
C ASP A 102 2.04 8.55 -1.20
N PHE A 103 1.29 9.60 -1.54
CA PHE A 103 0.80 10.54 -0.54
C PHE A 103 -0.24 9.87 0.38
N VAL A 104 -0.26 10.30 1.64
CA VAL A 104 -1.34 9.90 2.55
C VAL A 104 -2.69 10.38 1.99
N ALA A 105 -3.65 9.46 1.84
CA ALA A 105 -5.02 9.80 1.44
C ALA A 105 -5.74 10.66 2.50
N GLU A 106 -6.74 11.45 2.10
CA GLU A 106 -7.58 12.23 3.01
C GLU A 106 -8.44 11.34 3.92
N ASP A 107 -8.68 10.08 3.55
CA ASP A 107 -9.19 9.05 4.45
C ASP A 107 -8.87 7.61 3.99
N TYR A 108 -8.87 6.68 4.94
CA TYR A 108 -8.85 5.23 4.72
C TYR A 108 -10.09 4.58 5.37
N PRO A 109 -11.25 4.57 4.70
CA PRO A 109 -12.50 4.08 5.29
C PRO A 109 -12.45 2.60 5.70
N LEU A 110 -11.71 1.78 4.95
CA LEU A 110 -11.54 0.36 5.20
C LEU A 110 -10.11 -0.06 4.84
N VAL A 111 -9.43 -0.75 5.76
CA VAL A 111 -8.13 -1.38 5.51
C VAL A 111 -8.15 -2.80 6.08
N ASN A 112 -8.69 -3.73 5.32
CA ASN A 112 -8.71 -5.16 5.64
C ASN A 112 -7.54 -5.88 4.97
N LEU A 113 -6.48 -6.08 5.77
CA LEU A 113 -5.23 -6.74 5.38
C LEU A 113 -4.88 -7.84 6.40
N THR A 114 -5.88 -8.65 6.77
CA THR A 114 -5.81 -9.55 7.92
C THR A 114 -4.64 -10.54 7.89
N ASN A 115 -4.26 -11.06 6.71
CA ASN A 115 -3.16 -12.01 6.54
C ASN A 115 -1.83 -11.38 6.09
N LEU A 116 -1.69 -10.06 6.18
CA LEU A 116 -0.48 -9.37 5.73
C LEU A 116 0.73 -9.73 6.60
N LEU A 117 1.79 -10.26 5.97
CA LEU A 117 3.01 -10.71 6.64
C LEU A 117 4.13 -9.68 6.51
N GLU A 118 4.25 -9.06 5.35
CA GLU A 118 5.31 -8.10 5.05
C GLU A 118 4.74 -6.83 4.41
N ALA A 119 5.19 -5.69 4.91
CA ALA A 119 4.83 -4.39 4.36
C ALA A 119 6.06 -3.48 4.18
N THR A 120 6.15 -2.84 3.02
CA THR A 120 6.92 -1.63 2.80
C THR A 120 5.97 -0.45 2.73
N ILE A 121 6.22 0.58 3.55
CA ILE A 121 5.42 1.80 3.58
C ILE A 121 6.33 3.01 3.34
N ASP A 122 6.01 3.75 2.27
CA ASP A 122 6.65 5.00 1.88
C ASP A 122 5.61 6.11 1.65
N LEU A 123 5.35 6.90 2.69
CA LEU A 123 4.32 7.92 2.69
C LEU A 123 4.92 9.31 2.55
N ALA A 124 4.34 10.10 1.66
CA ALA A 124 4.52 11.54 1.63
C ALA A 124 3.38 12.26 2.39
N LEU A 125 3.73 13.30 3.14
CA LEU A 125 2.78 14.10 3.93
C LEU A 125 2.53 15.45 3.24
N THR A 126 1.26 15.82 3.10
CA THR A 126 0.84 17.12 2.56
C THR A 126 0.51 18.15 3.66
N GLU A 127 -0.13 17.75 4.76
CA GLU A 127 -0.54 18.64 5.87
C GLU A 127 -0.68 17.92 7.23
N ASP A 128 -0.79 18.68 8.33
CA ASP A 128 -0.95 18.16 9.71
C ASP A 128 -2.22 17.30 9.94
N ARG A 129 -3.26 17.47 9.10
CA ARG A 129 -4.50 16.67 9.15
C ARG A 129 -4.29 15.21 8.76
N ALA A 130 -3.18 14.89 8.09
CA ALA A 130 -2.84 13.53 7.68
C ALA A 130 -2.64 12.56 8.86
N ARG A 131 -2.43 13.05 10.10
CA ARG A 131 -2.12 12.20 11.27
C ARG A 131 -3.21 11.19 11.58
N ASP A 132 -4.48 11.62 11.59
CA ASP A 132 -5.60 10.73 11.95
C ASP A 132 -5.85 9.69 10.85
N ASN A 133 -5.51 10.01 9.61
CA ASN A 133 -5.63 9.10 8.48
C ASN A 133 -4.51 8.06 8.48
N VAL A 134 -3.29 8.48 8.82
CA VAL A 134 -2.15 7.57 9.00
C VAL A 134 -2.47 6.49 10.03
N VAL A 135 -3.14 6.83 11.15
CA VAL A 135 -3.57 5.84 12.15
C VAL A 135 -4.45 4.74 11.55
N LYS A 136 -5.38 5.07 10.64
CA LYS A 136 -6.26 4.08 10.00
C LYS A 136 -5.47 3.09 9.13
N LEU A 137 -4.51 3.60 8.34
CA LEU A 137 -3.62 2.75 7.55
C LEU A 137 -2.75 1.85 8.44
N ILE A 138 -2.14 2.41 9.50
CA ILE A 138 -1.28 1.65 10.42
C ILE A 138 -2.07 0.52 11.11
N ASN A 139 -3.30 0.80 11.55
CA ASN A 139 -4.17 -0.22 12.14
C ASN A 139 -4.46 -1.38 11.18
N GLY A 140 -4.59 -1.11 9.89
CA GLY A 140 -4.79 -2.14 8.87
C GLY A 140 -3.58 -3.06 8.72
N ILE A 141 -2.35 -2.56 8.88
CA ILE A 141 -1.11 -3.33 8.73
C ILE A 141 -0.53 -3.86 10.05
N GLN A 142 -1.25 -3.76 11.16
CA GLN A 142 -0.70 -4.08 12.50
C GLN A 142 -0.27 -5.54 12.71
N ASN A 143 -0.69 -6.46 11.83
CA ASN A 143 -0.44 -7.90 11.95
C ASN A 143 0.88 -8.38 11.30
N VAL A 144 1.63 -7.49 10.65
CA VAL A 144 2.86 -7.84 9.92
C VAL A 144 3.95 -8.41 10.83
N ASN A 145 4.77 -9.28 10.25
CA ASN A 145 6.00 -9.79 10.84
C ASN A 145 7.20 -8.92 10.48
N ILE A 146 7.19 -8.36 9.26
CA ILE A 146 8.27 -7.55 8.71
C ILE A 146 7.70 -6.21 8.24
N LEU A 147 8.25 -5.12 8.76
CA LEU A 147 7.86 -3.76 8.38
C LEU A 147 9.08 -2.97 7.92
N HIS A 148 9.01 -2.47 6.69
CA HIS A 148 9.96 -1.53 6.14
C HIS A 148 9.35 -0.14 6.07
N LEU A 149 10.04 0.86 6.59
CA LEU A 149 9.62 2.26 6.59
C LEU A 149 10.68 3.13 5.95
N THR A 150 10.25 4.16 5.22
CA THR A 150 11.11 5.32 4.94
C THR A 150 11.15 6.25 6.15
N PRO A 151 12.15 7.13 6.29
CA PRO A 151 12.20 8.08 7.41
C PRO A 151 10.98 9.00 7.49
N VAL A 152 10.39 9.35 6.34
CA VAL A 152 9.17 10.18 6.28
C VAL A 152 8.00 9.41 6.86
N SER A 153 7.81 8.15 6.44
CA SER A 153 6.79 7.24 7.00
C SER A 153 6.98 7.01 8.49
N PHE A 154 8.21 6.75 8.92
CA PHE A 154 8.53 6.60 10.33
C PHE A 154 8.15 7.85 11.14
N LYS A 155 8.49 9.05 10.65
CA LYS A 155 8.10 10.31 11.28
C LYS A 155 6.57 10.43 11.35
N ALA A 156 5.86 10.16 10.26
CA ALA A 156 4.39 10.19 10.21
C ALA A 156 3.75 9.28 11.26
N ILE A 157 4.22 8.02 11.31
CA ILE A 157 3.77 7.01 12.25
C ILE A 157 4.08 7.43 13.70
N SER A 158 5.29 7.94 13.96
CA SER A 158 5.71 8.35 15.30
C SER A 158 4.87 9.48 15.91
N LEU A 159 4.29 10.35 15.07
CA LEU A 159 3.42 11.44 15.49
C LEU A 159 2.04 10.97 15.96
N CYS A 160 1.67 9.71 15.70
CA CYS A 160 0.40 9.11 16.11
C CYS A 160 0.35 8.79 17.62
N CYS A 161 1.49 8.84 18.33
CA CYS A 161 1.60 8.72 19.79
C CYS A 161 0.72 7.59 20.38
N LYS A 162 -0.21 7.93 21.29
CA LYS A 162 -1.05 6.98 22.03
C LYS A 162 -2.07 6.22 21.16
N ARG A 163 -2.21 6.57 19.88
CA ARG A 163 -3.14 5.92 18.93
C ARG A 163 -2.45 4.83 18.09
N MET A 164 -1.16 4.61 18.30
CA MET A 164 -0.43 3.55 17.64
C MET A 164 -0.98 2.17 18.03
N PRO A 165 -1.27 1.29 17.07
CA PRO A 165 -1.57 -0.10 17.39
C PRO A 165 -0.34 -0.80 17.98
N VAL A 166 -0.59 -1.95 18.59
CA VAL A 166 0.47 -2.86 19.02
C VAL A 166 0.73 -3.86 17.89
N PHE A 167 1.94 -3.85 17.37
CA PHE A 167 2.43 -4.81 16.39
C PHE A 167 2.84 -6.10 17.10
N LYS A 168 1.86 -6.96 17.39
CA LYS A 168 2.07 -8.18 18.19
C LYS A 168 2.95 -9.22 17.49
N ASN A 169 3.02 -9.20 16.17
CA ASN A 169 3.74 -10.21 15.39
C ASN A 169 5.07 -9.70 14.80
N LEU A 170 5.35 -8.39 14.95
CA LEU A 170 6.48 -7.75 14.28
C LEU A 170 7.78 -8.17 14.93
N THR A 171 8.60 -8.90 14.17
CA THR A 171 9.94 -9.35 14.57
C THR A 171 11.03 -8.56 13.88
N VAL A 172 10.77 -7.99 12.70
CA VAL A 172 11.74 -7.20 11.93
C VAL A 172 11.20 -5.82 11.60
N LEU A 173 11.89 -4.79 12.05
CA LEU A 173 11.65 -3.40 11.67
C LEU A 173 12.88 -2.87 10.92
N ASN A 174 12.68 -2.42 9.69
CA ASN A 174 13.74 -1.82 8.88
C ASN A 174 13.36 -0.38 8.51
N ILE A 175 14.23 0.57 8.83
CA ILE A 175 14.15 1.95 8.39
C ILE A 175 15.16 2.14 7.26
N LYS A 176 14.66 2.15 6.02
CA LYS A 176 15.42 1.94 4.77
C LYS A 176 16.59 2.90 4.55
N THR A 177 16.58 4.07 5.17
CA THR A 177 17.64 5.08 5.02
C THR A 177 17.99 5.76 6.34
N VAL A 178 19.08 6.53 6.35
CA VAL A 178 19.54 7.25 7.55
C VAL A 178 18.50 8.29 7.97
N MET A 179 18.00 8.15 9.21
CA MET A 179 17.09 9.13 9.80
C MET A 179 17.86 10.39 10.23
N ILE A 180 17.62 11.50 9.54
CA ILE A 180 18.15 12.82 9.92
C ILE A 180 17.28 13.46 11.03
N GLN A 181 16.00 13.13 11.09
CA GLN A 181 15.01 13.60 12.06
C GLN A 181 14.03 12.49 12.42
N GLY A 182 13.29 12.65 13.52
CA GLY A 182 12.23 11.70 13.92
C GLY A 182 12.63 10.74 15.03
N TRP A 183 13.92 10.65 15.37
CA TRP A 183 14.48 9.73 16.38
C TRP A 183 13.76 9.76 17.73
N GLN A 184 13.22 10.92 18.14
CA GLN A 184 12.40 11.07 19.34
C GLN A 184 11.16 10.17 19.36
N GLY A 185 10.71 9.69 18.20
CA GLY A 185 9.62 8.74 18.01
C GLY A 185 9.99 7.28 18.30
N MET A 186 11.29 6.95 18.28
CA MET A 186 11.75 5.56 18.39
C MET A 186 11.31 4.89 19.70
N PRO A 187 11.43 5.52 20.89
CA PRO A 187 10.94 4.90 22.13
C PRO A 187 9.45 4.61 22.13
N LEU A 188 8.64 5.41 21.41
CA LEU A 188 7.20 5.18 21.28
C LEU A 188 6.92 4.00 20.35
N LEU A 189 7.59 3.92 19.21
CA LEU A 189 7.42 2.83 18.26
C LEU A 189 7.85 1.48 18.86
N LEU A 190 9.00 1.45 19.56
CA LEU A 190 9.50 0.22 20.19
C LEU A 190 8.54 -0.31 21.28
N ARG A 191 7.83 0.58 22.00
CA ARG A 191 6.78 0.17 22.95
C ARG A 191 5.60 -0.51 22.27
N SER A 192 5.33 -0.19 21.01
CA SER A 192 4.31 -0.83 20.20
C SER A 192 4.77 -2.15 19.58
N CYS A 193 6.04 -2.56 19.71
CA CYS A 193 6.62 -3.75 19.07
C CYS A 193 7.18 -4.72 20.13
N PRO A 194 6.33 -5.39 20.93
CA PRO A 194 6.78 -6.18 22.09
C PRO A 194 7.63 -7.41 21.75
N HIS A 195 7.60 -7.87 20.49
CA HIS A 195 8.31 -9.07 20.02
C HIS A 195 9.39 -8.74 18.97
N LEU A 196 9.84 -7.47 18.91
CA LEU A 196 10.85 -7.06 17.95
C LEU A 196 12.19 -7.74 18.22
N GLU A 197 12.71 -8.46 17.23
CA GLU A 197 13.98 -9.20 17.31
C GLU A 197 15.10 -8.45 16.58
N SER A 198 14.80 -7.83 15.45
CA SER A 198 15.77 -7.14 14.60
C SER A 198 15.32 -5.73 14.24
N LEU A 199 16.21 -4.76 14.46
CA LEU A 199 16.02 -3.36 14.07
C LEU A 199 17.17 -2.94 13.14
N TYR A 200 16.83 -2.60 11.90
CA TYR A 200 17.78 -2.09 10.90
C TYR A 200 17.53 -0.60 10.66
N ILE A 201 18.60 0.19 10.61
CA ILE A 201 18.51 1.64 10.36
C ILE A 201 19.60 2.02 9.36
N GLY A 202 19.21 2.52 8.19
CA GLY A 202 20.15 2.97 7.16
C GLY A 202 21.01 1.85 6.57
N VAL A 203 20.58 0.59 6.69
CA VAL A 203 21.21 -0.57 6.09
C VAL A 203 20.35 -0.98 4.90
N SER A 204 20.90 -0.82 3.69
CA SER A 204 20.31 -1.26 2.42
C SER A 204 20.72 -2.69 2.10
#